data_AF-A0AAN4YAJ5-F1
#
_entry.id   AF-A0AAN4YAJ5-F1
#
_cell.length_a   1.000
_cell.length_b   1.000
_cell.length_c   1.000
_cell.angle_alpha   90.00
_cell.angle_beta   90.00
_cell.angle_gamma   90.00
#
_symmetry.space_group_name_H-M   'P 1'
#
loop_
_entity.id
_entity.type
_entity.pdbx_description
1 polymer ?
#
loop_
_entity_poly.entity_id
_entity_poly.type
_entity_poly.pdbx_seq_one_letter_code
_entity_poly.pdbx_strand_id
1 'polypeptide(L)'
;MLTCLEEHLTAQLSQDGGAGDQFKASFIKTHNALAPRSRSGESATTQKGLQTEIINTRKHAKTYGYHPTPEILSITKLYLVAQKRRFSESSTDELYVRSNANKRSCAKQGVRGLFNLGQTCYLNVILQTLLHDPILNTYFLGSGHQSHDCTMSDCIACAVAEAFADFNSSDKAEGFAALSLLLASWRASSQQDAHEYYQFLVDKLHSSTDGHHENHEKGCPCFFHKTFYGKLRSSVTCDKCGNVTRTDDPMVDLSLDVQVQAKKRAMGGAGPSSTPTLSGCLESFTSPEKLMAGVYNCSGCGGSAQKATKQLRIKKLPAILCMQLKVSLLYQASRQTPN
;
A
#
# COMPACT_ATOMS: atom_id res chain seq x y z
N MET A 1 -15.02 18.18 30.85
CA MET A 1 -14.23 18.29 29.61
C MET A 1 -14.35 17.06 28.68
N LEU A 2 -15.04 15.98 29.10
CA LEU A 2 -15.37 14.82 28.26
C LEU A 2 -16.80 14.89 27.66
N THR A 3 -17.72 15.62 28.30
CA THR A 3 -19.12 15.74 27.88
C THR A 3 -19.34 16.76 26.73
N CYS A 4 -18.63 17.90 26.73
CA CYS A 4 -18.65 18.83 25.57
C CYS A 4 -17.99 18.24 24.30
N LEU A 5 -17.13 17.21 24.44
CA LEU A 5 -16.46 16.53 23.33
C LEU A 5 -17.45 15.62 22.59
N GLU A 6 -18.39 15.02 23.33
CA GLU A 6 -19.40 14.09 22.83
C GLU A 6 -20.49 14.81 22.02
N GLU A 7 -20.94 15.98 22.48
CA GLU A 7 -21.94 16.82 21.80
C GLU A 7 -21.38 17.48 20.53
N HIS A 8 -20.10 17.88 20.51
CA HIS A 8 -19.48 18.54 19.35
C HIS A 8 -19.09 17.56 18.23
N LEU A 9 -18.66 16.34 18.58
CA LEU A 9 -18.48 15.22 17.63
C LEU A 9 -19.82 14.85 16.95
N THR A 10 -20.95 14.98 17.65
CA THR A 10 -22.29 14.72 17.12
C THR A 10 -22.72 15.82 16.13
N ALA A 11 -22.32 17.08 16.35
CA ALA A 11 -22.67 18.20 15.48
C ALA A 11 -21.84 18.29 14.18
N GLN A 12 -20.56 17.86 14.17
CA GLN A 12 -19.69 17.99 12.98
C GLN A 12 -19.61 16.72 12.11
N LEU A 13 -19.81 15.53 12.68
CA LEU A 13 -19.86 14.27 11.90
C LEU A 13 -21.25 14.00 11.29
N SER A 14 -22.25 14.84 11.62
CA SER A 14 -23.56 14.84 10.96
C SER A 14 -23.52 15.32 9.49
N GLN A 15 -22.37 15.81 9.00
CA GLN A 15 -22.25 16.34 7.64
C GLN A 15 -21.59 15.38 6.63
N ASP A 16 -20.93 14.29 7.07
CA ASP A 16 -20.36 13.27 6.18
C ASP A 16 -20.65 11.86 6.74
N GLY A 17 -21.81 11.32 6.34
CA GLY A 17 -22.31 10.04 6.80
C GLY A 17 -21.37 8.87 6.49
N GLY A 18 -21.01 8.11 7.53
CA GLY A 18 -20.49 6.74 7.43
C GLY A 18 -19.02 6.54 7.81
N ALA A 19 -18.09 7.30 7.22
CA ALA A 19 -16.66 7.08 7.40
C ALA A 19 -16.11 7.60 8.75
N GLY A 20 -16.61 8.75 9.21
CA GLY A 20 -16.22 9.34 10.50
C GLY A 20 -16.71 8.57 11.72
N ASP A 21 -17.88 7.94 11.63
CA ASP A 21 -18.42 7.10 12.70
C ASP A 21 -17.71 5.74 12.81
N GLN A 22 -17.29 5.17 11.68
CA GLN A 22 -16.41 4.00 11.67
C GLN A 22 -15.04 4.31 12.27
N PHE A 23 -14.48 5.50 11.99
CA PHE A 23 -13.27 5.98 12.64
C PHE A 23 -13.47 6.08 14.16
N LYS A 24 -14.53 6.73 14.63
CA LYS A 24 -14.84 6.87 16.07
C LYS A 24 -14.97 5.50 16.76
N ALA A 25 -15.72 4.57 16.16
CA ALA A 25 -15.94 3.23 16.73
C ALA A 25 -14.67 2.37 16.72
N SER A 26 -13.92 2.36 15.60
CA SER A 26 -12.70 1.56 15.44
C SER A 26 -11.56 2.10 16.32
N PHE A 27 -11.40 3.42 16.37
CA PHE A 27 -10.42 4.12 17.21
C PHE A 27 -10.67 3.88 18.71
N ILE A 28 -11.90 4.05 19.19
CA ILE A 28 -12.25 3.83 20.61
C ILE A 28 -12.10 2.35 20.99
N LYS A 29 -12.52 1.43 20.12
CA LYS A 29 -12.44 -0.01 20.36
C LYS A 29 -10.98 -0.50 20.43
N THR A 30 -10.13 -0.04 19.52
CA THR A 30 -8.69 -0.38 19.51
C THR A 30 -7.94 0.28 20.67
N HIS A 31 -8.30 1.51 21.04
CA HIS A 31 -7.67 2.22 22.18
C HIS A 31 -8.02 1.56 23.53
N ASN A 32 -9.28 1.16 23.73
CA ASN A 32 -9.70 0.48 24.97
C ASN A 32 -9.12 -0.94 25.10
N ALA A 33 -8.84 -1.62 23.98
CA ALA A 33 -8.21 -2.94 23.99
C ALA A 33 -6.70 -2.90 24.27
N LEU A 34 -6.04 -1.73 24.11
CA LEU A 34 -4.58 -1.56 24.20
C LEU A 34 -4.14 -0.63 25.35
N ALA A 35 -5.07 -0.15 26.18
CA ALA A 35 -4.74 0.67 27.34
C ALA A 35 -3.95 -0.17 28.37
N PRO A 36 -2.79 0.31 28.87
CA PRO A 36 -2.07 -0.38 29.94
C PRO A 36 -2.91 -0.43 31.22
N ARG A 37 -2.96 -1.59 31.88
CA ARG A 37 -3.31 -1.62 33.30
C ARG A 37 -2.34 -0.71 34.05
N SER A 38 -2.89 0.24 34.80
CA SER A 38 -2.17 1.31 35.48
C SER A 38 -1.00 0.81 36.32
N ARG A 39 0.19 1.37 36.07
CA ARG A 39 1.22 1.52 37.11
C ARG A 39 1.44 3.01 37.31
N SER A 40 1.22 3.44 38.55
CA SER A 40 1.27 4.82 39.04
C SER A 40 2.69 5.38 39.01
N GLY A 41 2.86 6.58 38.41
CA GLY A 41 4.08 7.39 38.53
C GLY A 41 4.46 8.14 37.25
N GLU A 42 3.74 9.21 36.89
CA GLU A 42 4.19 10.15 35.86
C GLU A 42 5.13 11.21 36.47
N SER A 43 6.36 11.32 35.95
CA SER A 43 7.36 12.30 36.42
C SER A 43 7.28 13.62 35.63
N ALA A 44 7.56 14.74 36.30
CA ALA A 44 7.42 16.14 35.83
C ALA A 44 8.22 16.49 34.55
N THR A 45 9.21 15.69 34.17
CA THR A 45 9.94 15.80 32.90
C THR A 45 9.03 15.55 31.67
N THR A 46 7.97 14.76 31.86
CA THR A 46 6.98 14.36 30.83
C THR A 46 6.09 15.51 30.36
N GLN A 47 5.79 16.47 31.24
CA GLN A 47 4.95 17.64 30.90
C GLN A 47 5.72 18.69 30.09
N LYS A 48 7.02 18.89 30.36
CA LYS A 48 7.84 19.92 29.68
C LYS A 48 8.16 19.56 28.22
N GLY A 49 8.38 18.29 27.90
CA GLY A 49 8.58 17.82 26.52
C GLY A 49 7.32 17.98 25.67
N LEU A 50 6.17 17.56 26.21
CA LEU A 50 4.85 17.68 25.58
C LEU A 50 4.50 19.14 25.23
N GLN A 51 4.83 20.07 26.13
CA GLN A 51 4.57 21.50 25.93
C GLN A 51 5.46 22.09 24.83
N THR A 52 6.71 21.64 24.72
CA THR A 52 7.70 22.13 23.73
C THR A 52 7.37 21.65 22.32
N GLU A 53 6.96 20.40 22.14
CA GLU A 53 6.55 19.89 20.83
C GLU A 53 5.19 20.42 20.36
N ILE A 54 4.21 20.60 21.26
CA ILE A 54 2.95 21.29 20.90
C ILE A 54 3.24 22.73 20.44
N ILE A 55 4.22 23.41 21.04
CA ILE A 55 4.68 24.74 20.60
C ILE A 55 5.36 24.66 19.23
N ASN A 56 6.18 23.62 18.97
CA ASN A 56 6.84 23.43 17.68
C ASN A 56 5.87 23.06 16.56
N THR A 57 4.89 22.18 16.81
CA THR A 57 3.81 21.88 15.87
C THR A 57 2.93 23.11 15.61
N ARG A 58 2.67 23.94 16.62
CA ARG A 58 1.99 25.24 16.45
C ARG A 58 2.84 26.26 15.68
N LYS A 59 4.16 26.25 15.84
CA LYS A 59 5.09 27.08 15.05
C LYS A 59 5.15 26.62 13.59
N HIS A 60 5.24 25.31 13.35
CA HIS A 60 5.22 24.69 12.02
C HIS A 60 3.89 25.02 11.31
N ALA A 61 2.75 24.85 11.99
CA ALA A 61 1.44 25.19 11.47
C ALA A 61 1.29 26.71 11.16
N LYS A 62 1.96 27.59 11.93
CA LYS A 62 2.06 29.03 11.63
C LYS A 62 2.96 29.36 10.43
N THR A 63 4.05 28.62 10.24
CA THR A 63 4.95 28.77 9.08
C THR A 63 4.25 28.41 7.77
N TYR A 64 3.30 27.46 7.80
CA TYR A 64 2.56 26.96 6.64
C TYR A 64 1.07 27.36 6.60
N GLY A 65 0.63 28.29 7.47
CA GLY A 65 -0.71 28.89 7.41
C GLY A 65 -1.91 27.97 7.73
N TYR A 66 -1.72 26.90 8.51
CA TYR A 66 -2.78 25.94 8.85
C TYR A 66 -3.16 25.96 10.36
N HIS A 67 -4.44 25.83 10.69
CA HIS A 67 -4.92 25.66 12.07
C HIS A 67 -5.06 24.15 12.40
N PRO A 68 -4.28 23.59 13.35
CA PRO A 68 -4.34 22.16 13.62
C PRO A 68 -5.69 21.76 14.24
N THR A 69 -6.41 20.86 13.59
CA THR A 69 -7.69 20.31 14.06
C THR A 69 -7.52 19.41 15.29
N PRO A 70 -8.58 19.14 16.08
CA PRO A 70 -8.55 18.23 17.23
C PRO A 70 -8.08 16.79 16.89
N GLU A 71 -8.23 16.36 15.64
CA GLU A 71 -7.78 15.07 15.12
C GLU A 71 -6.26 15.02 14.99
N ILE A 72 -5.62 16.07 14.47
CA ILE A 72 -4.16 16.20 14.38
C ILE A 72 -3.54 16.17 15.78
N LEU A 73 -4.19 16.82 16.75
CA LEU A 73 -3.78 16.79 18.16
C LEU A 73 -3.89 15.38 18.76
N SER A 74 -4.87 14.58 18.34
CA SER A 74 -5.06 13.21 18.81
C SER A 74 -4.06 12.23 18.20
N ILE A 75 -3.72 12.39 16.92
CA ILE A 75 -2.68 11.57 16.30
C ILE A 75 -1.28 11.97 16.77
N THR A 76 -1.06 13.26 17.05
CA THR A 76 0.17 13.73 17.72
C THR A 76 0.33 13.05 19.09
N LYS A 77 -0.75 12.86 19.87
CA LYS A 77 -0.69 12.08 21.12
C LYS A 77 -0.33 10.61 20.89
N LEU A 78 -0.89 9.97 19.86
CA LEU A 78 -0.55 8.58 19.51
C LEU A 78 0.91 8.42 19.09
N TYR A 79 1.43 9.37 18.32
CA TYR A 79 2.84 9.43 17.95
C TYR A 79 3.75 9.43 19.19
N LEU A 80 3.43 10.26 20.18
CA LEU A 80 4.17 10.34 21.44
C LEU A 80 4.09 9.06 22.28
N VAL A 81 2.95 8.36 22.23
CA VAL A 81 2.80 7.05 22.89
C VAL A 81 3.61 5.97 22.17
N ALA A 82 3.68 6.00 20.83
CA ALA A 82 4.45 5.06 20.05
C ALA A 82 5.97 5.24 20.24
N GLN A 83 6.48 6.47 20.32
CA GLN A 83 7.88 6.76 20.65
C GLN A 83 8.32 6.15 21.99
N LYS A 84 7.42 6.05 22.97
CA LYS A 84 7.72 5.44 24.28
C LYS A 84 7.92 3.92 24.22
N ARG A 85 7.48 3.25 23.15
CA ARG A 85 7.72 1.81 22.95
C ARG A 85 9.13 1.63 22.38
N ARG A 86 10.14 1.56 23.25
CA ARG A 86 11.49 1.15 22.82
C ARG A 86 11.40 -0.24 22.20
N PHE A 87 11.85 -0.35 20.95
CA PHE A 87 12.06 -1.62 20.29
C PHE A 87 13.16 -2.37 21.06
N SER A 88 12.88 -3.60 21.48
CA SER A 88 13.90 -4.47 22.07
C SER A 88 14.82 -4.92 20.94
N GLU A 89 15.98 -4.26 20.78
CA GLU A 89 17.00 -4.68 19.82
C GLU A 89 17.51 -6.08 20.21
N SER A 90 17.02 -7.11 19.50
CA SER A 90 17.61 -8.45 19.55
C SER A 90 18.83 -8.47 18.62
N SER A 91 19.94 -9.03 19.11
CA SER A 91 21.17 -9.21 18.32
C SER A 91 20.97 -9.97 17.00
N THR A 92 19.92 -10.78 16.90
CA THR A 92 19.55 -11.51 15.67
C THR A 92 19.01 -10.61 14.57
N ASP A 93 18.25 -9.58 14.94
CA ASP A 93 17.55 -8.71 14.00
C ASP A 93 18.55 -7.74 13.36
N GLU A 94 19.54 -7.29 14.13
CA GLU A 94 20.62 -6.44 13.63
C GLU A 94 21.48 -7.17 12.59
N LEU A 95 21.81 -8.44 12.83
CA LEU A 95 22.56 -9.29 11.88
C LEU A 95 21.76 -9.55 10.60
N TYR A 96 20.46 -9.81 10.71
CA TYR A 96 19.59 -10.00 9.56
C TYR A 96 19.49 -8.72 8.71
N VAL A 97 19.26 -7.57 9.35
CA VAL A 97 19.22 -6.27 8.67
C VAL A 97 20.56 -5.95 8.00
N ARG A 98 21.68 -6.14 8.69
CA ARG A 98 23.01 -5.84 8.14
C ARG A 98 23.37 -6.71 6.92
N SER A 99 22.90 -7.95 6.89
CA SER A 99 23.16 -8.88 5.80
C SER A 99 22.22 -8.72 4.61
N ASN A 100 21.01 -8.17 4.81
CA ASN A 100 19.98 -8.09 3.77
C ASN A 100 19.60 -6.65 3.36
N ALA A 101 20.08 -5.62 4.06
CA ALA A 101 19.84 -4.23 3.68
C ALA A 101 20.92 -3.69 2.73
N ASN A 102 20.49 -3.01 1.66
CA ASN A 102 21.39 -2.31 0.76
C ASN A 102 22.14 -1.19 1.49
N LYS A 103 23.48 -1.19 1.39
CA LYS A 103 24.32 -0.08 1.88
C LYS A 103 24.09 1.15 1.02
N ARG A 104 23.71 2.27 1.64
CA ARG A 104 23.52 3.56 0.99
C ARG A 104 24.79 4.42 1.14
N SER A 105 25.21 5.09 0.07
CA SER A 105 26.44 5.89 0.03
C SER A 105 26.34 7.23 0.76
N CYS A 106 25.14 7.76 0.99
CA CYS A 106 24.91 9.11 1.55
C CYS A 106 23.91 9.19 2.72
N ALA A 107 23.42 8.05 3.24
CA ALA A 107 22.53 8.01 4.41
C ALA A 107 23.26 7.38 5.61
N LYS A 108 22.86 7.77 6.83
CA LYS A 108 23.38 7.15 8.05
C LYS A 108 23.14 5.63 8.02
N GLN A 109 24.12 4.87 8.47
CA GLN A 109 24.13 3.42 8.42
C GLN A 109 23.04 2.85 9.35
N GLY A 110 21.96 2.29 8.80
CA GLY A 110 20.89 1.66 9.58
C GLY A 110 19.53 1.65 8.88
N VAL A 111 18.62 0.77 9.33
CA VAL A 111 17.21 0.73 8.90
C VAL A 111 16.38 1.42 9.97
N ARG A 112 15.51 2.36 9.56
CA ARG A 112 14.61 3.07 10.48
C ARG A 112 13.21 2.46 10.43
N GLY A 113 12.66 2.13 11.60
CA GLY A 113 11.30 1.61 11.73
C GLY A 113 10.23 2.67 11.51
N LEU A 114 9.04 2.24 11.09
CA LEU A 114 7.83 3.05 11.12
C LEU A 114 6.99 2.70 12.35
N PHE A 115 6.63 3.71 13.14
CA PHE A 115 5.71 3.52 14.25
C PHE A 115 4.33 3.10 13.74
N ASN A 116 3.77 2.08 14.37
CA ASN A 116 2.39 1.70 14.11
C ASN A 116 1.45 2.58 14.95
N LEU A 117 0.62 3.39 14.29
CA LEU A 117 -0.35 4.29 14.91
C LEU A 117 -1.73 3.64 15.10
N GLY A 118 -1.81 2.30 15.10
CA GLY A 118 -3.03 1.52 15.28
C GLY A 118 -3.12 0.36 14.29
N GLN A 119 -4.06 0.43 13.35
CA GLN A 119 -4.23 -0.52 12.24
C GLN A 119 -3.49 -0.04 10.98
N THR A 120 -2.24 0.42 11.14
CA THR A 120 -1.47 1.08 10.06
C THR A 120 -0.35 0.21 9.47
N CYS A 121 -0.29 -1.08 9.85
CA CYS A 121 0.76 -1.98 9.38
C CYS A 121 0.72 -2.18 7.85
N TYR A 122 -0.45 -2.18 7.22
CA TYR A 122 -0.61 -2.30 5.77
C TYR A 122 0.05 -1.12 5.03
N LEU A 123 -0.07 0.10 5.56
CA LEU A 123 0.58 1.29 5.02
C LEU A 123 2.08 1.22 5.27
N ASN A 124 2.48 0.89 6.50
CA ASN A 124 3.88 0.87 6.90
C ASN A 124 4.71 -0.13 6.07
N VAL A 125 4.17 -1.31 5.77
CA VAL A 125 4.90 -2.30 4.95
C VAL A 125 5.10 -1.83 3.51
N ILE A 126 4.09 -1.19 2.92
CA ILE A 126 4.20 -0.63 1.57
C ILE A 126 5.19 0.53 1.57
N LEU A 127 5.05 1.48 2.50
CA LEU A 127 5.94 2.63 2.58
C LEU A 127 7.41 2.21 2.79
N GLN A 128 7.68 1.28 3.71
CA GLN A 128 9.05 0.73 3.90
C GLN A 128 9.60 0.12 2.62
N THR A 129 8.77 -0.63 1.88
CA THR A 129 9.19 -1.21 0.59
C THR A 129 9.62 -0.11 -0.40
N LEU A 130 8.82 0.97 -0.51
CA LEU A 130 9.11 2.08 -1.43
C LEU A 130 10.31 2.92 -0.99
N LEU A 131 10.47 3.19 0.31
CA LEU A 131 11.60 3.95 0.87
C LEU A 131 12.95 3.28 0.60
N HIS A 132 12.94 1.97 0.37
CA HIS A 132 14.11 1.16 0.05
C HIS A 132 14.41 1.02 -1.44
N ASP A 133 13.56 1.58 -2.31
CA ASP A 133 13.79 1.54 -3.76
C ASP A 133 14.69 2.72 -4.22
N PRO A 134 15.80 2.46 -4.93
CA PRO A 134 16.73 3.51 -5.36
C PRO A 134 16.15 4.42 -6.45
N ILE A 135 15.25 3.94 -7.30
CA ILE A 135 14.62 4.73 -8.36
C ILE A 135 13.71 5.78 -7.70
N LEU A 136 12.95 5.37 -6.69
CA LEU A 136 12.08 6.28 -5.93
C LEU A 136 12.87 7.27 -5.06
N ASN A 137 13.97 6.83 -4.43
CA ASN A 137 14.84 7.76 -3.69
C ASN A 137 15.40 8.85 -4.61
N THR A 138 15.85 8.48 -5.80
CA THR A 138 16.36 9.45 -6.79
C THR A 138 15.29 10.46 -7.20
N TYR A 139 14.05 10.01 -7.37
CA TYR A 139 12.93 10.88 -7.70
C TYR A 139 12.57 11.83 -6.56
N PHE A 140 12.27 11.32 -5.38
CA PHE A 140 11.76 12.12 -4.26
C PHE A 140 12.81 13.00 -3.58
N LEU A 141 14.10 12.61 -3.60
CA LEU A 141 15.18 13.43 -3.04
C LEU A 141 15.79 14.41 -4.06
N GLY A 142 15.45 14.26 -5.34
CA GLY A 142 15.84 15.17 -6.41
C GLY A 142 14.75 16.21 -6.69
N SER A 143 14.59 16.54 -7.98
CA SER A 143 13.57 17.48 -8.47
C SER A 143 12.23 16.79 -8.79
N GLY A 144 11.82 15.80 -7.99
CA GLY A 144 10.53 15.13 -8.11
C GLY A 144 9.37 16.04 -7.66
N HIS A 145 8.39 15.47 -6.97
CA HIS A 145 7.24 16.25 -6.48
C HIS A 145 7.67 17.29 -5.44
N GLN A 146 7.59 18.57 -5.79
CA GLN A 146 7.98 19.69 -4.93
C GLN A 146 6.80 20.19 -4.10
N SER A 147 6.82 19.93 -2.80
CA SER A 147 5.71 20.30 -1.91
C SER A 147 5.45 21.81 -1.83
N HIS A 148 6.44 22.65 -2.12
CA HIS A 148 6.30 24.12 -2.09
C HIS A 148 5.54 24.68 -3.30
N ASP A 149 5.58 23.98 -4.43
CA ASP A 149 4.85 24.35 -5.65
C ASP A 149 3.46 23.67 -5.73
N CYS A 150 3.18 22.75 -4.81
CA CYS A 150 1.95 21.98 -4.80
C CYS A 150 0.79 22.77 -4.18
N THR A 151 -0.29 22.96 -4.94
CA THR A 151 -1.51 23.63 -4.47
C THR A 151 -2.59 22.67 -3.98
N MET A 152 -2.34 21.36 -4.03
CA MET A 152 -3.33 20.33 -3.68
C MET A 152 -3.37 20.14 -2.15
N SER A 153 -4.52 20.37 -1.53
CA SER A 153 -4.76 20.01 -0.13
C SER A 153 -4.64 18.51 0.05
N ASP A 154 -4.02 18.07 1.16
CA ASP A 154 -3.86 16.64 1.49
C ASP A 154 -3.20 15.81 0.37
N CYS A 155 -2.25 16.41 -0.35
CA CYS A 155 -1.55 15.76 -1.46
C CYS A 155 -0.75 14.54 -0.99
N ILE A 156 -1.08 13.36 -1.52
CA ILE A 156 -0.37 12.11 -1.22
C ILE A 156 1.10 12.19 -1.66
N ALA A 157 1.40 12.79 -2.80
CA ALA A 157 2.78 12.92 -3.25
C ALA A 157 3.63 13.83 -2.34
N CYS A 158 3.05 14.90 -1.79
CA CYS A 158 3.70 15.72 -0.76
C CYS A 158 4.01 14.89 0.49
N ALA A 159 3.05 14.10 0.95
CA ALA A 159 3.20 13.28 2.14
C ALA A 159 4.23 12.14 1.95
N VAL A 160 4.30 11.56 0.75
CA VAL A 160 5.34 10.59 0.40
C VAL A 160 6.70 11.28 0.32
N ALA A 161 6.81 12.44 -0.33
CA ALA A 161 8.05 13.21 -0.39
C ALA A 161 8.60 13.55 1.01
N GLU A 162 7.72 13.96 1.94
CA GLU A 162 8.05 14.18 3.34
C GLU A 162 8.60 12.90 4.00
N ALA A 163 7.96 11.75 3.79
CA ALA A 163 8.43 10.48 4.33
C ALA A 163 9.81 10.08 3.77
N PHE A 164 10.07 10.31 2.48
CA PHE A 164 11.39 10.06 1.87
C PHE A 164 12.46 10.99 2.44
N ALA A 165 12.15 12.28 2.63
CA ALA A 165 13.06 13.24 3.23
C ALA A 165 13.35 12.90 4.70
N ASP A 166 12.33 12.55 5.49
CA ASP A 166 12.51 12.16 6.89
C ASP A 166 13.34 10.88 6.97
N PHE A 167 12.97 9.83 6.23
CA PHE A 167 13.68 8.54 6.24
C PHE A 167 15.18 8.67 5.93
N ASN A 168 15.54 9.51 4.95
CA ASN A 168 16.93 9.69 4.52
C ASN A 168 17.70 10.77 5.31
N SER A 169 17.09 11.43 6.30
CA SER A 169 17.77 12.40 7.16
C SER A 169 18.86 11.73 8.01
N SER A 170 20.07 12.29 7.99
CA SER A 170 21.24 11.80 8.75
C SER A 170 21.12 11.97 10.26
N ASP A 171 20.24 12.86 10.71
CA ASP A 171 20.25 13.36 12.09
C ASP A 171 19.36 12.54 13.03
N LYS A 172 18.48 11.68 12.46
CA LYS A 172 17.49 10.91 13.23
C LYS A 172 17.81 9.42 13.18
N ALA A 173 18.17 8.85 14.32
CA ALA A 173 18.40 7.41 14.47
C ALA A 173 17.12 6.64 14.84
N GLU A 174 16.09 7.33 15.33
CA GLU A 174 14.86 6.72 15.82
C GLU A 174 13.86 6.44 14.69
N GLY A 175 12.91 5.55 14.96
CA GLY A 175 11.76 5.34 14.09
C GLY A 175 10.97 6.63 13.88
N PHE A 176 10.15 6.67 12.83
CA PHE A 176 9.31 7.82 12.51
C PHE A 176 7.88 7.36 12.22
N ALA A 177 6.96 8.32 12.11
CA ALA A 177 5.58 8.03 11.74
C ALA A 177 5.22 8.80 10.47
N ALA A 178 4.59 8.11 9.52
CA ALA A 178 4.13 8.72 8.28
C ALA A 178 2.76 9.39 8.48
N LEU A 179 2.69 10.37 9.39
CA LEU A 179 1.43 10.99 9.81
C LEU A 179 0.72 11.69 8.64
N SER A 180 1.44 12.53 7.89
CA SER A 180 0.89 13.23 6.73
C SER A 180 0.34 12.25 5.70
N LEU A 181 1.03 11.11 5.50
CA LEU A 181 0.60 10.09 4.54
C LEU A 181 -0.64 9.36 5.03
N LEU A 182 -0.71 9.03 6.32
CA LEU A 182 -1.87 8.40 6.94
C LEU A 182 -3.11 9.28 6.81
N LEU A 183 -2.98 10.57 7.10
CA LEU A 183 -4.07 11.55 6.99
C LEU A 183 -4.54 11.71 5.54
N ALA A 184 -3.61 11.90 4.60
CA ALA A 184 -3.93 12.00 3.19
C ALA A 184 -4.58 10.72 2.65
N SER A 185 -4.11 9.54 3.09
CA SER A 185 -4.63 8.24 2.67
C SER A 185 -6.05 7.99 3.18
N TRP A 186 -6.36 8.33 4.43
CA TRP A 186 -7.70 8.11 5.02
C TRP A 186 -8.78 9.01 4.43
N ARG A 187 -8.42 10.23 4.03
CA ARG A 187 -9.35 11.12 3.31
C ARG A 187 -9.69 10.60 1.92
N ALA A 188 -8.82 9.76 1.35
CA ALA A 188 -8.95 9.27 -0.02
C ALA A 188 -9.29 7.77 -0.13
N SER A 189 -9.17 6.99 0.95
CA SER A 189 -9.42 5.53 0.96
C SER A 189 -9.68 4.99 2.38
N SER A 190 -10.51 3.95 2.48
CA SER A 190 -10.78 3.20 3.72
C SER A 190 -10.12 1.80 3.74
N GLN A 191 -9.28 1.49 2.76
CA GLN A 191 -8.73 0.15 2.54
C GLN A 191 -7.71 -0.25 3.63
N GLN A 192 -7.67 -1.54 3.95
CA GLN A 192 -6.75 -2.11 4.95
C GLN A 192 -5.90 -3.29 4.43
N ASP A 193 -6.08 -3.68 3.17
CA ASP A 193 -5.21 -4.64 2.50
C ASP A 193 -3.98 -3.93 1.93
N ALA A 194 -2.79 -4.51 2.13
CA ALA A 194 -1.54 -3.88 1.71
C ALA A 194 -1.40 -3.80 0.18
N HIS A 195 -1.91 -4.79 -0.55
CA HIS A 195 -1.87 -4.80 -2.02
C HIS A 195 -2.85 -3.79 -2.60
N GLU A 196 -4.05 -3.69 -2.05
CA GLU A 196 -5.00 -2.63 -2.43
C GLU A 196 -4.41 -1.24 -2.15
N TYR A 197 -3.79 -1.06 -0.98
CA TYR A 197 -3.13 0.20 -0.64
C TYR A 197 -1.96 0.53 -1.57
N TYR A 198 -1.19 -0.47 -2.01
CA TYR A 198 -0.14 -0.28 -3.02
C TYR A 198 -0.72 0.24 -4.34
N GLN A 199 -1.78 -0.39 -4.85
CA GLN A 199 -2.45 0.04 -6.08
C GLN A 199 -2.97 1.47 -5.95
N PHE A 200 -3.69 1.75 -4.85
CA PHE A 200 -4.17 3.08 -4.50
C PHE A 200 -3.03 4.11 -4.48
N LEU A 201 -1.92 3.80 -3.81
CA LEU A 201 -0.80 4.72 -3.67
C LEU A 201 -0.15 5.01 -5.03
N VAL A 202 0.07 3.98 -5.85
CA VAL A 202 0.63 4.14 -7.21
C VAL A 202 -0.28 4.98 -8.09
N ASP A 203 -1.59 4.74 -8.06
CA ASP A 203 -2.57 5.51 -8.83
C ASP A 203 -2.60 6.98 -8.38
N LYS A 204 -2.57 7.25 -7.07
CA LYS A 204 -2.53 8.62 -6.54
C LYS A 204 -1.23 9.35 -6.84
N LEU A 205 -0.10 8.64 -6.83
CA LEU A 205 1.18 9.19 -7.27
C LEU A 205 1.15 9.51 -8.77
N HIS A 206 0.56 8.65 -9.59
CA HIS A 206 0.35 8.91 -11.01
C HIS A 206 -0.49 10.17 -11.24
N SER A 207 -1.67 10.29 -10.64
CA SER A 207 -2.59 11.42 -10.87
C SER A 207 -2.11 12.74 -10.26
N SER A 208 -1.15 12.71 -9.33
CA SER A 208 -0.53 13.91 -8.75
C SER A 208 0.68 14.43 -9.52
N THR A 209 1.03 13.80 -10.65
CA THR A 209 2.12 14.28 -11.51
C THR A 209 1.59 15.19 -12.60
N ASP A 210 2.26 16.31 -12.84
CA ASP A 210 1.92 17.21 -13.94
C ASP A 210 2.12 16.53 -15.31
N GLY A 211 1.19 16.79 -16.24
CA GLY A 211 1.22 16.19 -17.58
C GLY A 211 0.92 14.68 -17.61
N HIS A 212 0.31 14.15 -16.54
CA HIS A 212 -0.14 12.76 -16.54
C HIS A 212 -1.31 12.55 -17.52
N HIS A 213 -1.44 11.35 -18.06
CA HIS A 213 -2.55 10.95 -18.94
C HIS A 213 -3.30 9.80 -18.27
N GLU A 214 -4.59 10.00 -17.99
CA GLU A 214 -5.48 8.95 -17.45
C GLU A 214 -5.66 7.78 -18.42
N ASN A 215 -5.59 8.05 -19.74
CA ASN A 215 -5.66 6.97 -20.73
C ASN A 215 -4.30 6.29 -20.92
N HIS A 216 -4.11 5.16 -20.25
CA HIS A 216 -2.94 4.28 -20.36
C HIS A 216 -2.65 3.77 -21.80
N GLU A 217 -3.63 3.79 -22.71
CA GLU A 217 -3.45 3.36 -24.10
C GLU A 217 -2.54 4.32 -24.88
N LYS A 218 -2.72 5.63 -24.66
CA LYS A 218 -1.96 6.69 -25.33
C LYS A 218 -0.51 6.81 -24.82
N GLY A 219 -0.17 6.08 -23.77
CA GLY A 219 1.16 6.09 -23.15
C GLY A 219 1.39 7.37 -22.36
N CYS A 220 1.25 7.30 -21.04
CA CYS A 220 1.56 8.44 -20.18
C CYS A 220 3.08 8.60 -20.01
N PRO A 221 3.63 9.83 -20.16
CA PRO A 221 5.05 10.08 -20.00
C PRO A 221 5.50 10.25 -18.55
N CYS A 222 4.56 10.30 -17.59
CA CYS A 222 4.86 10.61 -16.19
C CYS A 222 5.76 9.54 -15.55
N PHE A 223 6.49 9.97 -14.52
CA PHE A 223 7.47 9.13 -13.84
C PHE A 223 6.85 7.83 -13.32
N PHE A 224 5.76 7.93 -12.53
CA PHE A 224 5.12 6.75 -11.92
C PHE A 224 4.58 5.78 -12.97
N HIS A 225 4.11 6.28 -14.10
CA HIS A 225 3.70 5.45 -15.23
C HIS A 225 4.83 4.63 -15.83
N LYS A 226 6.00 5.24 -16.05
CA LYS A 226 7.18 4.55 -16.58
C LYS A 226 7.76 3.57 -15.57
N THR A 227 7.64 3.90 -14.29
CA THR A 227 8.20 3.10 -13.18
C THR A 227 7.35 1.88 -12.86
N PHE A 228 6.03 2.03 -12.74
CA PHE A 228 5.14 0.98 -12.21
C PHE A 228 4.24 0.30 -13.24
N TYR A 229 3.97 0.91 -14.41
CA TYR A 229 2.99 0.38 -15.36
C TYR A 229 3.66 -0.38 -16.51
N GLY A 230 3.39 -1.69 -16.55
CA GLY A 230 3.63 -2.56 -17.68
C GLY A 230 2.41 -2.70 -18.59
N LYS A 231 2.47 -3.68 -19.50
CA LYS A 231 1.34 -4.08 -20.35
C LYS A 231 1.26 -5.59 -20.44
N LEU A 232 0.08 -6.15 -20.23
CA LEU A 232 -0.25 -7.53 -20.57
C LEU A 232 -0.85 -7.59 -21.96
N ARG A 233 -0.68 -8.73 -22.63
CA ARG A 233 -1.37 -9.06 -23.87
C ARG A 233 -2.20 -10.31 -23.67
N SER A 234 -3.51 -10.16 -23.76
CA SER A 234 -4.46 -11.25 -23.85
C SER A 234 -4.64 -11.64 -25.31
N SER A 235 -4.39 -12.91 -25.64
CA SER A 235 -4.64 -13.47 -26.97
C SER A 235 -5.69 -14.57 -26.86
N VAL A 236 -6.76 -14.47 -27.63
CA VAL A 236 -7.81 -15.49 -27.74
C VAL A 236 -7.77 -16.08 -29.13
N THR A 237 -7.41 -17.36 -29.23
CA THR A 237 -7.33 -18.12 -30.48
C THR A 237 -8.55 -19.01 -30.63
N CYS A 238 -9.30 -18.84 -31.71
CA CYS A 238 -10.41 -19.73 -32.06
C CYS A 238 -9.88 -21.11 -32.46
N ASP A 239 -10.38 -22.17 -31.83
CA ASP A 239 -9.91 -23.53 -32.11
C ASP A 239 -10.42 -24.08 -33.46
N LYS A 240 -11.48 -23.47 -34.03
CA LYS A 240 -12.07 -23.89 -35.31
C LYS A 240 -11.37 -23.27 -36.53
N CYS A 241 -11.21 -21.95 -36.56
CA CYS A 241 -10.67 -21.23 -37.72
C CYS A 241 -9.27 -20.63 -37.49
N GLY A 242 -8.73 -20.72 -36.28
CA GLY A 242 -7.41 -20.15 -35.96
C GLY A 242 -7.37 -18.63 -35.82
N ASN A 243 -8.50 -17.92 -35.97
CA ASN A 243 -8.54 -16.46 -35.79
C ASN A 243 -8.06 -16.06 -34.38
N VAL A 244 -7.19 -15.06 -34.30
CA VAL A 244 -6.59 -14.58 -33.03
C VAL A 244 -7.05 -13.15 -32.75
N THR A 245 -7.77 -12.96 -31.65
CA THR A 245 -8.08 -11.63 -31.12
C THR A 245 -7.06 -11.25 -30.06
N ARG A 246 -6.52 -10.03 -30.10
CA ARG A 246 -5.53 -9.53 -29.15
C ARG A 246 -6.02 -8.26 -28.48
N THR A 247 -5.87 -8.21 -27.16
CA THR A 247 -6.12 -7.03 -26.33
C THR A 247 -4.89 -6.77 -25.48
N ASP A 248 -4.46 -5.52 -25.41
CA ASP A 248 -3.36 -5.11 -24.54
C ASP A 248 -3.91 -4.31 -23.36
N ASP A 249 -3.67 -4.81 -22.15
CA ASP A 249 -4.20 -4.23 -20.92
C ASP A 249 -3.06 -3.63 -20.09
N PRO A 250 -3.22 -2.43 -19.48
CA PRO A 250 -2.24 -1.90 -18.53
C PRO A 250 -2.13 -2.80 -17.30
N MET A 251 -0.94 -2.81 -16.69
CA MET A 251 -0.63 -3.71 -15.58
C MET A 251 0.23 -2.97 -14.55
N VAL A 252 -0.23 -2.89 -13.31
CA VAL A 252 0.54 -2.35 -12.16
C VAL A 252 1.18 -3.47 -11.34
N ASP A 253 0.60 -4.67 -11.38
CA ASP A 253 1.09 -5.85 -10.69
C ASP A 253 0.77 -7.15 -11.44
N LEU A 254 1.37 -8.24 -10.98
CA LEU A 254 1.00 -9.60 -11.35
C LEU A 254 0.39 -10.32 -10.15
N SER A 255 -0.90 -10.63 -10.25
CA SER A 255 -1.62 -11.51 -9.34
C SER A 255 -1.38 -12.99 -9.68
N LEU A 256 -0.55 -13.69 -8.91
CA LEU A 256 -0.12 -15.06 -9.17
C LEU A 256 -0.82 -16.08 -8.25
N ASP A 257 -1.51 -17.07 -8.83
CA ASP A 257 -2.16 -18.13 -8.06
C ASP A 257 -1.14 -19.23 -7.67
N VAL A 258 -0.90 -19.36 -6.37
CA VAL A 258 0.04 -20.34 -5.81
C VAL A 258 -0.55 -21.76 -5.83
N GLN A 259 -1.88 -21.89 -5.84
CA GLN A 259 -2.57 -23.17 -5.75
C GLN A 259 -2.69 -23.93 -7.06
N VAL A 260 -2.55 -23.28 -8.21
CA VAL A 260 -2.52 -23.98 -9.52
C VAL A 260 -1.45 -25.07 -9.50
N GLN A 261 -0.30 -24.76 -8.91
CA GLN A 261 0.75 -25.76 -8.72
C GLN A 261 0.33 -26.85 -7.73
N ALA A 262 -0.37 -26.52 -6.64
CA ALA A 262 -0.82 -27.49 -5.65
C ALA A 262 -1.86 -28.46 -6.21
N LYS A 263 -2.82 -27.97 -7.01
CA LYS A 263 -3.87 -28.79 -7.64
C LYS A 263 -3.33 -29.69 -8.75
N LYS A 264 -2.37 -29.21 -9.54
CA LYS A 264 -1.68 -30.02 -10.56
C LYS A 264 -0.94 -31.21 -9.93
N ARG A 265 -0.46 -31.08 -8.68
CA ARG A 265 0.17 -32.17 -7.90
C ARG A 265 -0.82 -33.24 -7.46
N ALA A 266 -2.06 -32.87 -7.13
CA ALA A 266 -3.09 -33.79 -6.65
C ALA A 266 -3.63 -34.73 -7.76
N MET A 267 -3.43 -34.39 -9.05
CA MET A 267 -4.01 -35.12 -10.18
C MET A 267 -3.03 -35.96 -11.03
N GLY A 268 -1.79 -36.20 -10.58
CA GLY A 268 -0.97 -37.31 -11.13
C GLY A 268 0.48 -37.02 -11.51
N GLY A 269 1.35 -36.77 -10.53
CA GLY A 269 2.81 -36.80 -10.75
C GLY A 269 3.59 -36.90 -9.45
N ALA A 270 4.12 -38.08 -9.16
CA ALA A 270 4.92 -38.37 -7.97
C ALA A 270 6.28 -37.64 -8.00
N GLY A 271 6.65 -37.05 -6.86
CA GLY A 271 7.97 -36.51 -6.51
C GLY A 271 7.90 -35.84 -5.12
N PRO A 272 8.93 -35.93 -4.26
CA PRO A 272 8.84 -35.51 -2.87
C PRO A 272 8.68 -33.99 -2.74
N SER A 273 7.67 -33.56 -1.97
CA SER A 273 7.53 -32.27 -1.29
C SER A 273 8.13 -31.02 -1.96
N SER A 274 7.86 -30.75 -3.24
CA SER A 274 8.38 -29.52 -3.87
C SER A 274 7.54 -28.30 -3.48
N THR A 275 8.12 -27.40 -2.69
CA THR A 275 7.55 -26.08 -2.37
C THR A 275 7.15 -25.34 -3.66
N PRO A 276 5.98 -24.66 -3.74
CA PRO A 276 5.64 -23.86 -4.91
C PRO A 276 6.73 -22.84 -5.22
N THR A 277 7.17 -22.79 -6.48
CA THR A 277 8.20 -21.85 -6.93
C THR A 277 7.56 -20.65 -7.63
N LEU A 278 8.21 -19.49 -7.55
CA LEU A 278 7.76 -18.31 -8.30
C LEU A 278 7.76 -18.55 -9.82
N SER A 279 8.78 -19.25 -10.34
CA SER A 279 8.85 -19.63 -11.76
C SER A 279 7.61 -20.41 -12.20
N GLY A 280 7.22 -21.44 -11.44
CA GLY A 280 6.04 -22.23 -11.78
C GLY A 280 4.74 -21.40 -11.72
N CYS A 281 4.68 -20.35 -10.89
CA CYS A 281 3.51 -19.48 -10.80
C CYS A 281 3.42 -18.57 -12.03
N LEU A 282 4.55 -18.04 -12.49
CA LEU A 282 4.66 -17.24 -13.71
C LEU A 282 4.39 -18.07 -14.97
N GLU A 283 4.89 -19.31 -15.00
CA GLU A 283 4.57 -20.28 -16.07
C GLU A 283 3.08 -20.58 -16.10
N SER A 284 2.47 -20.83 -14.93
CA SER A 284 1.03 -21.07 -14.83
C SER A 284 0.22 -19.83 -15.28
N PHE A 285 0.64 -18.63 -14.87
CA PHE A 285 0.01 -17.37 -15.24
C PHE A 285 0.01 -17.11 -16.76
N THR A 286 1.05 -17.55 -17.46
CA THR A 286 1.20 -17.37 -18.92
C THR A 286 0.80 -18.60 -19.73
N SER A 287 0.31 -19.66 -19.07
CA SER A 287 -0.10 -20.90 -19.73
C SER A 287 -1.39 -20.70 -20.53
N PRO A 288 -1.54 -21.35 -21.70
CA PRO A 288 -2.80 -21.32 -22.43
C PRO A 288 -3.91 -22.03 -21.64
N GLU A 289 -5.07 -21.38 -21.52
CA GLU A 289 -6.27 -21.94 -20.90
C GLU A 289 -7.42 -22.03 -21.90
N LYS A 290 -8.22 -23.11 -21.82
CA LYS A 290 -9.43 -23.23 -22.62
C LYS A 290 -10.54 -22.40 -21.99
N LEU A 291 -11.18 -21.56 -22.80
CA LEU A 291 -12.35 -20.82 -22.36
C LEU A 291 -13.55 -21.77 -22.20
N MET A 292 -14.43 -21.43 -21.25
CA MET A 292 -15.68 -22.17 -21.06
C MET A 292 -16.54 -22.14 -22.32
N ALA A 293 -17.28 -23.23 -22.56
CA ALA A 293 -18.14 -23.33 -23.73
C ALA A 293 -19.20 -22.21 -23.73
N GLY A 294 -19.41 -21.58 -24.89
CA GLY A 294 -20.41 -20.52 -25.06
C GLY A 294 -19.96 -19.11 -24.69
N VAL A 295 -18.74 -18.92 -24.16
CA VAL A 295 -18.25 -17.59 -23.72
C VAL A 295 -17.59 -16.79 -24.86
N TYR A 296 -17.20 -17.44 -25.96
CA TYR A 296 -16.51 -16.80 -27.08
C TYR A 296 -17.28 -16.93 -28.40
N ASN A 297 -17.64 -15.78 -28.99
CA ASN A 297 -18.23 -15.68 -30.32
C ASN A 297 -17.17 -15.25 -31.33
N CYS A 298 -16.92 -16.08 -32.34
CA CYS A 298 -15.83 -15.86 -33.27
C CYS A 298 -16.31 -15.06 -34.50
N SER A 299 -15.74 -13.86 -34.71
CA SER A 299 -16.01 -13.04 -35.90
C SER A 299 -15.64 -13.77 -37.21
N GLY A 300 -14.53 -14.51 -37.22
CA GLY A 300 -14.10 -15.32 -38.37
C GLY A 300 -14.99 -16.53 -38.67
N CYS A 301 -15.87 -16.93 -37.76
CA CYS A 301 -16.87 -18.00 -37.96
C CYS A 301 -18.30 -17.43 -38.06
N GLY A 302 -18.45 -16.19 -38.53
CA GLY A 302 -19.75 -15.56 -38.69
C GLY A 302 -20.46 -15.24 -37.37
N GLY A 303 -19.71 -15.00 -36.29
CA GLY A 303 -20.27 -14.68 -34.96
C GLY A 303 -20.76 -15.88 -34.15
N SER A 304 -20.58 -17.11 -34.66
CA SER A 304 -20.98 -18.32 -33.93
C SER A 304 -20.13 -18.57 -32.68
N ALA A 305 -20.75 -19.18 -31.66
CA ALA A 305 -20.07 -19.61 -30.45
C ALA A 305 -19.06 -20.71 -30.78
N GLN A 306 -17.79 -20.51 -30.41
CA GLN A 306 -16.71 -21.45 -30.68
C GLN A 306 -15.89 -21.73 -29.43
N LYS A 307 -15.25 -22.91 -29.40
CA LYS A 307 -14.18 -23.18 -28.44
C LYS A 307 -12.98 -22.30 -28.77
N ALA A 308 -12.35 -21.78 -27.73
CA ALA A 308 -11.19 -20.91 -27.89
C ALA A 308 -10.20 -21.11 -26.75
N THR A 309 -8.94 -20.82 -27.06
CA THR A 309 -7.83 -20.85 -26.13
C THR A 309 -7.39 -19.43 -25.82
N LYS A 310 -7.42 -19.03 -24.56
CA LYS A 310 -6.89 -17.74 -24.09
C LYS A 310 -5.47 -17.93 -23.56
N GLN A 311 -4.59 -16.97 -23.84
CA GLN A 311 -3.26 -16.93 -23.27
C GLN A 311 -2.90 -15.49 -22.89
N LEU A 312 -2.36 -15.30 -21.68
CA LEU A 312 -1.78 -14.04 -21.24
C LEU A 312 -0.26 -14.05 -21.46
N ARG A 313 0.30 -12.93 -21.89
CA ARG A 313 1.75 -12.69 -21.96
C ARG A 313 2.09 -11.30 -21.49
N ILE A 314 3.28 -11.10 -20.94
CA ILE A 314 3.79 -9.77 -20.62
C ILE A 314 4.29 -9.12 -21.91
N LYS A 315 3.64 -8.05 -22.35
CA LYS A 315 4.04 -7.25 -23.53
C LYS A 315 5.11 -6.23 -23.18
N LYS A 316 4.99 -5.58 -22.02
CA LYS A 316 5.93 -4.56 -21.52
C LYS A 316 6.10 -4.75 -20.02
N LEU A 317 7.35 -4.84 -19.55
CA LEU A 317 7.68 -4.85 -18.13
C LEU A 317 7.76 -3.41 -17.59
N PRO A 318 7.30 -3.18 -16.35
CA PRO A 318 7.61 -1.95 -15.60
C PRO A 318 9.06 -1.97 -15.10
N ALA A 319 9.59 -0.83 -14.67
CA ALA A 319 10.90 -0.77 -14.02
C ALA A 319 10.87 -1.42 -12.63
N ILE A 320 9.75 -1.28 -11.92
CA ILE A 320 9.46 -1.94 -10.65
C ILE A 320 8.25 -2.84 -10.86
N LEU A 321 8.45 -4.15 -10.77
CA LEU A 321 7.38 -5.14 -10.92
C LEU A 321 6.87 -5.59 -9.55
N CYS A 322 5.61 -5.30 -9.25
CA CYS A 322 4.93 -5.87 -8.09
C CYS A 322 4.31 -7.23 -8.44
N MET A 323 4.46 -8.21 -7.55
CA MET A 323 3.85 -9.53 -7.68
C MET A 323 3.06 -9.85 -6.41
N GLN A 324 1.75 -9.96 -6.54
CA GLN A 324 0.86 -10.39 -5.46
C GLN A 324 0.72 -11.92 -5.53
N LEU A 325 1.09 -12.61 -4.47
CA LEU A 325 0.85 -14.05 -4.36
C LEU A 325 -0.56 -14.30 -3.80
N LYS A 326 -1.46 -14.82 -4.64
CA LYS A 326 -2.81 -15.21 -4.26
C LYS A 326 -2.78 -16.61 -3.64
N VAL A 327 -2.86 -16.65 -2.32
CA VAL A 327 -3.06 -17.87 -1.54
C VAL A 327 -4.55 -17.99 -1.26
N SER A 328 -5.34 -18.33 -2.29
CA SER A 328 -6.80 -18.44 -2.16
C SER A 328 -7.16 -19.60 -1.25
N LEU A 329 -7.21 -19.42 0.09
CA LEU A 329 -7.76 -20.44 0.97
C LEU A 329 -9.21 -20.72 0.55
N LEU A 330 -9.45 -21.81 -0.19
CA LEU A 330 -10.76 -22.43 -0.27
C LEU A 330 -11.06 -23.04 1.10
N TYR A 331 -11.26 -22.18 2.10
CA TYR A 331 -11.97 -22.47 3.34
C TYR A 331 -13.32 -21.76 3.27
N GLN A 332 -14.15 -22.20 2.33
CA GLN A 332 -15.60 -22.06 2.38
C GLN A 332 -16.20 -23.41 2.00
N ALA A 333 -15.89 -24.42 2.80
CA ALA A 333 -16.72 -25.61 2.90
C ALA A 333 -17.62 -25.43 4.14
N SER A 334 -18.91 -25.70 3.96
CA SER A 334 -19.97 -25.82 4.98
C SER A 334 -20.27 -24.60 5.87
N ARG A 335 -21.09 -23.68 5.37
CA ARG A 335 -22.26 -23.21 6.12
C ARG A 335 -23.52 -23.55 5.33
N GLN A 336 -23.81 -24.85 5.27
CA GLN A 336 -25.21 -25.26 5.23
C GLN A 336 -25.78 -24.89 6.60
N THR A 337 -26.72 -23.96 6.60
CA THR A 337 -27.64 -23.74 7.70
C THR A 337 -28.36 -25.05 8.02
N PRO A 338 -28.33 -25.57 9.25
CA PRO A 338 -29.39 -26.46 9.69
C PRO A 338 -30.68 -25.63 9.79
N ASN A 339 -31.77 -26.16 9.23
CA ASN A 339 -33.14 -25.71 9.51
C ASN A 339 -33.45 -25.74 11.00
#